data_AF-A0A5K0YL25-F1
#
_entry.id   AF-A0A5K0YL25-F1
#
_cell.length_a   1.000
_cell.length_b   1.000
_cell.length_c   1.000
_cell.angle_alpha   90.00
_cell.angle_beta   90.00
_cell.angle_gamma   90.00
#
_symmetry.space_group_name_H-M   'P 1'
#
loop_
_entity.id
_entity.type
_entity.pdbx_description
1 polymer ?
#
loop_
_entity_poly.entity_id
_entity_poly.type
_entity_poly.pdbx_seq_one_letter_code
_entity_poly.pdbx_strand_id
1 'polypeptide(L)'
;EFKDTLQYIASIRQMVEPYGICRIIPPSSWKPPCPLKGKHIWGNAKFVTRIQQLDKLQNREPMRKNSRMAHTRKKRRRCLKAGMPCGHGDPDAAGAHDVISQNEHFGFLPGPEFTLESFEKYADDFVEQYFGLKDTNPSSGSGHEATCQHEPSVEDIEGEYWRMVEKPTEEIE
;
A
#
# COMPACT_ATOMS: atom_id res chain seq x y z
N GLU A 1 -29.51 18.64 -3.32
CA GLU A 1 -28.07 18.57 -3.00
C GLU A 1 -27.36 17.49 -3.80
N PHE A 2 -27.71 16.21 -3.67
CA PHE A 2 -27.01 15.10 -4.37
C PHE A 2 -27.23 15.00 -5.90
N LYS A 3 -27.91 15.96 -6.54
CA LYS A 3 -28.13 15.98 -7.99
C LYS A 3 -26.97 16.63 -8.75
N ASP A 4 -26.33 17.62 -8.13
CA ASP A 4 -25.18 18.33 -8.69
C ASP A 4 -24.01 18.24 -7.71
N THR A 5 -23.04 17.39 -8.06
CA THR A 5 -21.86 17.11 -7.23
C THR A 5 -20.99 18.35 -7.03
N LEU A 6 -20.78 19.16 -8.07
CA LEU A 6 -19.90 20.33 -7.99
C LEU A 6 -20.54 21.44 -7.16
N GLN A 7 -21.85 21.64 -7.34
CA GLN A 7 -22.60 22.58 -6.52
C GLN A 7 -22.61 22.17 -5.04
N TYR A 8 -22.80 20.88 -4.76
CA TYR A 8 -22.76 20.38 -3.38
C TYR A 8 -21.37 20.56 -2.75
N ILE A 9 -20.30 20.20 -3.45
CA ILE A 9 -18.92 20.40 -2.98
C ILE A 9 -18.64 21.87 -2.69
N ALA A 10 -19.06 22.78 -3.58
CA ALA A 10 -18.90 24.22 -3.37
C ALA A 10 -19.66 24.72 -2.13
N SER A 11 -20.84 24.15 -1.84
CA SER A 11 -21.63 24.52 -0.67
C SER A 11 -21.01 24.11 0.67
N ILE A 12 -20.33 22.95 0.72
CA ILE A 12 -19.71 22.44 1.95
C ILE A 12 -18.25 22.90 2.13
N ARG A 13 -17.62 23.45 1.08
CA ARG A 13 -16.19 23.79 1.06
C ARG A 13 -15.76 24.64 2.25
N GLN A 14 -16.43 25.76 2.52
CA GLN A 14 -16.04 26.69 3.57
C GLN A 14 -16.02 26.04 4.97
N MET A 15 -16.85 25.03 5.19
CA MET A 15 -16.94 24.30 6.45
C MET A 15 -15.85 23.21 6.57
N VAL A 16 -15.52 22.54 5.47
CA VAL A 16 -14.63 21.37 5.45
C VAL A 16 -13.16 21.73 5.23
N GLU A 17 -12.88 22.81 4.49
CA GLU A 17 -11.52 23.23 4.12
C GLU A 17 -10.57 23.36 5.32
N PRO A 18 -11.00 23.85 6.52
CA PRO A 18 -10.14 23.88 7.71
C PRO A 18 -9.72 22.50 8.24
N TYR A 19 -10.52 21.45 8.02
CA TYR A 19 -10.25 20.09 8.50
C TYR A 19 -9.45 19.25 7.49
N GLY A 20 -9.45 19.64 6.21
CA GLY A 20 -8.75 18.93 5.13
C GLY A 20 -9.46 17.67 4.61
N ILE A 21 -10.39 17.07 5.37
CA ILE A 21 -11.17 15.88 4.98
C ILE A 21 -12.62 15.97 5.49
N CYS A 22 -13.56 15.39 4.75
CA CYS A 22 -14.92 15.12 5.24
C CYS A 22 -15.45 13.79 4.71
N ARG A 23 -16.48 13.25 5.37
CA ARG A 23 -17.21 12.05 4.96
C ARG A 23 -18.61 12.43 4.50
N ILE A 24 -18.94 12.16 3.23
CA ILE A 24 -20.26 12.41 2.65
C ILE A 24 -21.05 11.09 2.64
N ILE A 25 -22.20 11.06 3.31
CA ILE A 25 -23.10 9.91 3.28
C ILE A 25 -24.14 10.16 2.16
N PRO A 26 -24.19 9.33 1.10
CA PRO A 26 -25.18 9.47 0.05
C PRO A 26 -26.62 9.36 0.60
N PRO A 27 -27.61 9.96 -0.08
CA PRO A 27 -29.01 9.75 0.28
C PRO A 27 -29.41 8.28 0.07
N SER A 28 -30.39 7.81 0.83
CA SER A 28 -30.87 6.41 0.79
C SER A 28 -31.38 5.94 -0.58
N SER A 29 -31.76 6.88 -1.45
CA SER A 29 -32.19 6.63 -2.84
C SER A 29 -31.03 6.31 -3.79
N TRP A 30 -29.78 6.61 -3.42
CA TRP A 30 -28.62 6.38 -4.26
C TRP A 30 -27.96 5.04 -3.94
N LYS A 31 -28.15 4.05 -4.81
CA LYS A 31 -27.57 2.71 -4.70
C LYS A 31 -27.03 2.27 -6.08
N PRO A 32 -25.79 2.63 -6.44
CA PRO A 32 -25.24 2.25 -7.73
C PRO A 32 -25.04 0.73 -7.80
N PRO A 33 -25.26 0.08 -8.97
CA PRO A 33 -24.86 -1.29 -9.16
C PRO A 33 -23.33 -1.41 -9.04
N CYS A 34 -22.83 -2.51 -8.50
CA CYS A 34 -21.39 -2.79 -8.42
C CYS A 34 -21.02 -3.88 -9.46
N PRO A 35 -20.46 -3.51 -10.63
CA PRO A 35 -20.09 -4.48 -11.67
C PRO A 35 -19.02 -5.47 -11.21
N LEU A 36 -18.19 -5.08 -10.25
CA LEU A 36 -17.11 -5.91 -9.71
C LEU A 36 -17.63 -7.17 -9.02
N LYS A 37 -18.86 -7.15 -8.48
CA LYS A 37 -19.52 -8.32 -7.90
C LYS A 37 -20.03 -9.32 -8.94
N GLY A 38 -19.94 -9.01 -10.23
CA GLY A 38 -20.26 -9.97 -11.29
C GLY A 38 -19.30 -11.16 -11.22
N LYS A 39 -19.84 -12.40 -11.20
CA LYS A 39 -19.07 -13.65 -11.01
C LYS A 39 -17.81 -13.73 -11.88
N HIS A 40 -17.89 -13.24 -13.11
CA HIS A 40 -16.76 -13.22 -14.03
C HIS A 40 -15.61 -12.32 -13.57
N ILE A 41 -15.90 -11.13 -13.03
CA ILE A 41 -14.87 -10.21 -12.54
C ILE A 41 -14.38 -10.67 -11.16
N TRP A 42 -15.32 -11.04 -10.28
CA TRP A 42 -15.01 -11.44 -8.91
C TRP A 42 -14.05 -12.63 -8.82
N GLY A 43 -14.31 -13.69 -9.60
CA GLY A 43 -13.53 -14.93 -9.56
C GLY A 43 -12.37 -15.00 -10.55
N ASN A 44 -12.39 -14.25 -11.65
CA ASN A 44 -11.41 -14.42 -12.74
C ASN A 44 -10.54 -13.19 -13.02
N ALA A 45 -10.98 -11.97 -12.67
CA ALA A 45 -10.17 -10.79 -12.94
C ALA A 45 -9.03 -10.70 -11.93
N LYS A 46 -7.79 -10.73 -12.42
CA LYS A 46 -6.58 -10.64 -11.60
C LYS A 46 -6.12 -9.20 -11.45
N PHE A 47 -5.56 -8.88 -10.29
CA PHE A 47 -4.86 -7.63 -10.01
C PHE A 47 -3.57 -7.92 -9.24
N VAL A 48 -2.59 -7.03 -9.39
CA VAL A 48 -1.28 -7.13 -8.74
C VAL A 48 -1.32 -6.41 -7.40
N THR A 49 -0.78 -7.03 -6.35
CA THR A 49 -0.67 -6.41 -5.01
C THR A 49 0.73 -5.89 -4.73
N ARG A 50 0.89 -5.19 -3.61
CA ARG A 50 2.19 -4.81 -3.07
C ARG A 50 2.22 -5.11 -1.58
N ILE A 51 3.37 -5.58 -1.11
CA ILE A 51 3.59 -5.94 0.29
C ILE A 51 4.02 -4.68 1.05
N GLN A 52 3.39 -4.44 2.20
CA GLN A 52 3.66 -3.28 3.06
C GLN A 52 4.13 -3.74 4.43
N GLN A 53 5.41 -3.49 4.74
CA GLN A 53 5.96 -3.73 6.08
C GLN A 53 5.53 -2.62 7.03
N LEU A 54 4.54 -2.90 7.88
CA LEU A 54 3.92 -1.90 8.76
C LEU A 54 4.90 -1.33 9.81
N ASP A 55 5.81 -2.18 10.28
CA ASP A 55 6.86 -1.85 11.24
C ASP A 55 7.86 -0.78 10.74
N LYS A 56 8.01 -0.67 9.42
CA LYS A 56 8.98 0.24 8.76
C LYS A 56 8.33 1.49 8.16
N LEU A 57 7.04 1.72 8.41
CA LEU A 57 6.32 2.88 7.87
C LEU A 57 6.83 4.20 8.44
N GLN A 58 7.07 4.28 9.76
CA GLN A 58 7.46 5.50 10.44
C GLN A 58 8.91 5.45 10.94
N ASN A 59 9.26 4.41 11.69
CA ASN A 59 10.55 4.29 12.35
C ASN A 59 11.50 3.44 11.51
N ARG A 60 12.53 4.07 10.91
CA ARG A 60 13.55 3.37 10.14
C ARG A 60 14.94 3.95 10.38
N GLU A 61 15.95 3.11 10.22
CA GLU A 61 17.34 3.57 10.14
C GLU A 61 17.51 4.49 8.93
N PRO A 62 18.14 5.66 9.09
CA PRO A 62 18.36 6.59 7.99
C PRO A 62 19.26 5.92 6.95
N MET A 63 18.82 5.94 5.68
CA MET A 63 19.61 5.39 4.58
C MET A 63 21.02 5.96 4.60
N ARG A 64 22.03 5.08 4.70
CA ARG A 64 23.41 5.49 4.48
C ARG A 64 23.54 5.91 3.04
N LYS A 65 23.58 7.22 2.80
CA LYS A 65 24.04 7.75 1.52
C LYS A 65 25.48 7.27 1.38
N ASN A 66 25.70 6.27 0.53
CA ASN A 66 27.03 5.95 0.05
C ASN A 66 27.52 7.20 -0.67
N SER A 67 28.23 8.06 0.06
CA SER A 67 28.96 9.17 -0.53
C SER A 67 29.96 8.51 -1.46
N ARG A 68 29.61 8.42 -2.75
CA ARG A 68 30.58 8.12 -3.79
C ARG A 68 31.60 9.23 -3.66
N MET A 69 32.71 8.86 -3.05
CA MET A 69 33.78 9.75 -2.69
C MET A 69 34.28 10.35 -4.00
N ALA A 70 33.92 11.61 -4.26
CA ALA A 70 34.30 12.32 -5.48
C ALA A 70 35.78 12.72 -5.37
N HIS A 71 36.65 11.73 -5.44
CA HIS A 71 38.06 11.93 -5.69
C HIS A 71 38.32 11.66 -7.16
N THR A 72 38.45 12.73 -7.93
CA THR A 72 39.76 13.20 -8.38
C THR A 72 39.60 14.49 -9.17
N ARG A 73 40.60 15.33 -8.98
CA ARG A 73 40.70 16.71 -9.45
C ARG A 73 40.88 16.78 -10.97
N LYS A 74 40.41 17.90 -11.53
CA LYS A 74 40.95 18.60 -12.72
C LYS A 74 41.03 17.84 -14.05
N LYS A 75 40.26 18.34 -15.04
CA LYS A 75 40.85 19.05 -16.19
C LYS A 75 39.80 19.85 -16.97
N ARG A 76 39.95 21.18 -16.93
CA ARG A 76 39.41 22.09 -17.96
C ARG A 76 39.99 21.65 -19.31
N ARG A 77 39.14 21.37 -20.30
CA ARG A 77 39.53 21.44 -21.71
C ARG A 77 38.49 22.23 -22.50
N ARG A 78 38.98 23.24 -23.21
CA ARG A 78 38.27 24.25 -23.99
C ARG A 78 37.36 23.61 -25.04
N CYS A 79 36.15 24.14 -25.17
CA CYS A 79 35.33 24.01 -26.36
C CYS A 79 36.00 24.71 -27.54
N LEU A 80 36.16 24.00 -28.66
CA LEU A 80 36.16 24.59 -30.00
C LEU A 80 35.14 23.80 -30.83
N LYS A 81 34.30 24.58 -31.51
CA LYS A 81 33.09 24.20 -32.24
C LYS A 81 33.45 24.00 -33.71
N ALA A 82 33.14 22.86 -34.31
CA ALA A 82 33.03 22.68 -35.76
C ALA A 82 32.28 21.36 -36.12
N GLY A 83 31.27 21.47 -36.99
CA GLY A 83 30.87 20.43 -37.96
C GLY A 83 29.86 19.33 -37.54
N MET A 84 28.68 19.33 -38.17
CA MET A 84 27.72 18.22 -38.35
C MET A 84 27.90 17.61 -39.77
N PRO A 85 27.13 16.60 -40.23
CA PRO A 85 26.67 15.33 -39.64
C PRO A 85 26.94 14.10 -40.57
N CYS A 86 26.75 12.87 -40.05
CA CYS A 86 26.48 11.56 -40.69
C CYS A 86 27.35 10.48 -40.00
N GLY A 87 26.85 9.39 -39.41
CA GLY A 87 25.79 8.49 -39.82
C GLY A 87 26.47 7.17 -40.19
N HIS A 88 26.38 6.14 -39.34
CA HIS A 88 26.51 4.71 -39.64
C HIS A 88 26.03 3.95 -38.39
N GLY A 89 25.06 3.05 -38.59
CA GLY A 89 24.55 2.20 -37.53
C GLY A 89 25.49 1.04 -37.26
N ASP A 90 25.51 0.60 -36.01
CA ASP A 90 25.42 -0.83 -35.73
C ASP A 90 24.67 -1.05 -34.40
N PRO A 91 23.89 -2.14 -34.29
CA PRO A 91 23.02 -2.44 -33.18
C PRO A 91 23.70 -3.43 -32.24
N ASP A 92 23.99 -3.02 -31.01
CA ASP A 92 24.26 -3.95 -29.91
C ASP A 92 23.75 -3.33 -28.60
N ALA A 93 22.43 -3.11 -28.55
CA ALA A 93 21.70 -2.91 -27.31
C ALA A 93 21.30 -4.28 -26.73
N ALA A 94 22.28 -5.17 -26.57
CA ALA A 94 22.10 -6.45 -25.91
C ALA A 94 22.27 -6.26 -24.41
N GLY A 95 21.13 -6.29 -23.70
CA GLY A 95 21.10 -6.57 -22.26
C GLY A 95 21.68 -5.47 -21.38
N ALA A 96 20.96 -4.35 -21.26
CA ALA A 96 20.88 -3.70 -19.96
C ALA A 96 20.12 -4.66 -19.04
N HIS A 97 20.83 -5.71 -18.60
CA HIS A 97 20.45 -6.51 -17.46
C HIS A 97 20.29 -5.48 -16.34
N ASP A 98 19.04 -5.28 -15.94
CA ASP A 98 18.61 -4.41 -14.87
C ASP A 98 19.19 -4.98 -13.56
N VAL A 99 20.49 -4.79 -13.39
CA VAL A 99 21.18 -4.89 -12.11
C VAL A 99 20.75 -3.65 -11.36
N ILE A 100 19.48 -3.64 -10.95
CA ILE A 100 19.07 -2.86 -9.79
C ILE A 100 19.96 -3.39 -8.68
N SER A 101 20.95 -2.58 -8.38
CA SER A 101 21.85 -2.75 -7.27
C SER A 101 21.01 -3.09 -6.04
N GLN A 102 21.46 -4.09 -5.27
CA GLN A 102 20.95 -4.46 -3.95
C GLN A 102 21.18 -3.32 -2.93
N ASN A 103 20.76 -2.12 -3.27
CA ASN A 103 20.62 -1.01 -2.37
C ASN A 103 19.20 -1.13 -1.84
N GLU A 104 19.06 -1.61 -0.60
CA GLU A 104 17.87 -1.55 0.25
C GLU A 104 16.75 -0.68 -0.34
N HIS A 105 15.92 -1.27 -1.19
CA HIS A 105 14.95 -0.54 -2.00
C HIS A 105 13.77 -0.19 -1.09
N PHE A 106 13.80 1.00 -0.51
CA PHE A 106 12.69 1.50 0.28
C PHE A 106 11.45 1.70 -0.61
N GLY A 107 10.37 1.00 -0.26
CA GLY A 107 9.10 1.06 -0.93
C GLY A 107 8.33 -0.23 -0.70
N PHE A 108 7.12 -0.30 -1.23
CA PHE A 108 6.33 -1.53 -1.18
C PHE A 108 6.88 -2.53 -2.19
N LEU A 109 7.15 -3.75 -1.71
CA LEU A 109 7.67 -4.82 -2.53
C LEU A 109 6.57 -5.34 -3.47
N PRO A 110 6.90 -5.84 -4.67
CA PRO A 110 5.91 -6.49 -5.54
C PRO A 110 5.30 -7.69 -4.80
N GLY A 111 3.97 -7.71 -4.72
CA GLY A 111 3.21 -8.80 -4.11
C GLY A 111 2.64 -9.76 -5.15
N PRO A 112 1.98 -10.85 -4.71
CA PRO A 112 1.36 -11.80 -5.59
C PRO A 112 0.17 -11.21 -6.35
N GLU A 113 -0.22 -11.88 -7.43
CA GLU A 113 -1.47 -11.60 -8.12
C GLU A 113 -2.64 -12.28 -7.41
N PHE A 114 -3.75 -11.55 -7.26
CA PHE A 114 -4.98 -12.08 -6.68
C PHE A 114 -6.19 -11.80 -7.57
N THR A 115 -7.22 -12.62 -7.42
CA THR A 115 -8.60 -12.26 -7.77
C THR A 115 -9.30 -11.69 -6.55
N LEU A 116 -10.41 -10.96 -6.74
CA LEU A 116 -11.17 -10.39 -5.61
C LEU A 116 -11.60 -11.48 -4.63
N GLU A 117 -12.05 -12.63 -5.14
CA GLU A 117 -12.41 -13.79 -4.32
C GLU A 117 -11.24 -14.33 -3.49
N SER A 118 -10.05 -14.49 -4.10
CA SER A 118 -8.89 -15.01 -3.37
C SER A 118 -8.33 -14.01 -2.37
N PHE A 119 -8.42 -12.71 -2.66
CA PHE A 119 -7.93 -11.66 -1.79
C PHE A 119 -8.84 -11.46 -0.58
N GLU A 120 -10.17 -11.54 -0.76
CA GLU A 120 -11.13 -11.55 0.34
C GLU A 120 -10.84 -12.69 1.31
N LYS A 121 -10.72 -13.94 0.80
CA LYS A 121 -10.37 -15.10 1.64
C LYS A 121 -9.05 -14.92 2.39
N TYR A 122 -8.02 -14.41 1.72
CA TYR A 122 -6.73 -14.15 2.36
C TYR A 122 -6.84 -13.10 3.47
N ALA A 123 -7.59 -12.01 3.24
CA ALA A 123 -7.80 -10.96 4.23
C ALA A 123 -8.62 -11.46 5.44
N ASP A 124 -9.67 -12.23 5.19
CA ASP A 124 -10.50 -12.82 6.23
C ASP A 124 -9.68 -13.80 7.09
N ASP A 125 -8.91 -14.71 6.45
CA ASP A 125 -8.04 -15.64 7.16
C ASP A 125 -6.98 -14.91 8.00
N PHE A 126 -6.42 -13.80 7.50
CA PHE A 126 -5.46 -12.98 8.25
C PHE A 126 -6.10 -12.36 9.49
N VAL A 127 -7.28 -11.74 9.35
CA VAL A 127 -7.99 -11.12 10.49
C VAL A 127 -8.35 -12.18 11.53
N GLU A 128 -8.84 -13.34 11.09
CA GLU A 128 -9.19 -14.44 11.99
C GLU A 128 -8.00 -14.99 12.77
N GLN A 129 -6.85 -15.15 12.11
CA GLN A 129 -5.62 -15.62 12.75
C GLN A 129 -5.03 -14.56 13.68
N TYR A 130 -5.00 -13.31 13.25
CA TYR A 130 -4.37 -12.21 13.98
C TYR A 130 -5.12 -11.86 15.27
N PHE A 131 -6.44 -11.77 15.20
CA PHE A 131 -7.29 -11.47 16.36
C PHE A 131 -7.73 -12.73 17.14
N GLY A 132 -7.26 -13.92 16.75
CA GLY A 132 -7.49 -15.16 17.51
C GLY A 132 -8.94 -15.68 17.46
N LEU A 133 -9.69 -15.41 16.41
CA LEU A 133 -11.10 -15.81 16.26
C LEU A 133 -11.31 -17.33 16.08
N LYS A 134 -10.25 -18.10 15.82
CA LYS A 134 -10.32 -19.55 15.54
C LYS A 134 -10.19 -20.48 16.77
N ASP A 135 -9.84 -19.97 17.95
CA ASP A 135 -9.65 -20.80 19.16
C ASP A 135 -10.93 -20.99 19.99
N THR A 136 -11.91 -21.72 19.44
CA THR A 136 -12.94 -22.40 20.26
C THR A 136 -13.12 -23.85 19.83
N ASN A 137 -12.27 -24.73 20.36
CA ASN A 137 -12.62 -26.15 20.49
C ASN A 137 -13.39 -26.37 21.81
N PRO A 138 -14.55 -27.04 21.81
CA PRO A 138 -15.35 -27.24 23.02
C PRO A 138 -14.88 -28.52 23.73
N SER A 139 -13.79 -28.46 24.49
CA SER A 139 -13.38 -29.58 25.37
C SER A 139 -12.35 -29.12 26.40
N SER A 140 -12.81 -28.55 27.52
CA SER A 140 -12.33 -28.86 28.88
C SER A 140 -12.98 -27.91 29.88
N GLY A 141 -13.68 -28.47 30.87
CA GLY A 141 -14.38 -27.71 31.89
C GLY A 141 -13.44 -26.97 32.84
N SER A 142 -13.73 -25.69 33.07
CA SER A 142 -13.37 -24.94 34.27
C SER A 142 -14.07 -23.59 34.17
N GLY A 143 -15.03 -23.34 35.05
CA GLY A 143 -15.72 -22.05 35.08
C GLY A 143 -14.77 -20.95 35.50
N HIS A 144 -14.53 -19.97 34.64
CA HIS A 144 -14.29 -18.57 34.97
C HIS A 144 -14.31 -17.76 33.66
N GLU A 145 -15.25 -16.81 33.61
CA GLU A 145 -15.43 -15.71 32.67
C GLU A 145 -15.33 -16.01 31.16
N ALA A 146 -16.50 -16.03 30.53
CA ALA A 146 -16.67 -16.02 29.09
C ALA A 146 -15.92 -14.83 28.46
N THR A 147 -14.77 -15.09 27.83
CA THR A 147 -14.20 -14.16 26.86
C THR A 147 -15.05 -14.25 25.60
N CYS A 148 -15.90 -13.25 25.45
CA CYS A 148 -16.78 -13.02 24.32
C CYS A 148 -16.01 -13.18 23.00
N GLN A 149 -16.58 -13.94 22.07
CA GLN A 149 -16.23 -13.90 20.66
C GLN A 149 -16.44 -12.46 20.17
N HIS A 150 -15.38 -11.64 20.20
CA HIS A 150 -15.46 -10.24 19.81
C HIS A 150 -14.81 -10.10 18.44
N GLU A 151 -15.63 -9.88 17.42
CA GLU A 151 -15.14 -9.28 16.18
C GLU A 151 -14.49 -7.94 16.58
N PRO A 152 -13.23 -7.69 16.19
CA PRO A 152 -12.48 -6.54 16.69
C PRO A 152 -13.20 -5.24 16.30
N SER A 153 -13.36 -4.33 17.27
CA SER A 153 -13.94 -3.01 16.99
C SER A 153 -12.99 -2.16 16.15
N VAL A 154 -13.51 -1.08 15.55
CA VAL A 154 -12.68 -0.17 14.74
C VAL A 154 -11.59 0.47 15.61
N GLU A 155 -11.92 0.77 16.88
CA GLU A 155 -11.00 1.32 17.86
C GLU A 155 -9.90 0.33 18.24
N ASP A 156 -10.22 -0.97 18.37
CA ASP A 156 -9.23 -2.02 18.64
C ASP A 156 -8.24 -2.15 17.47
N ILE A 157 -8.76 -2.16 16.23
CA ILE A 157 -7.94 -2.24 15.01
C ILE A 157 -7.05 -1.00 14.88
N GLU A 158 -7.57 0.20 15.15
CA GLU A 158 -6.80 1.45 15.09
C GLU A 158 -5.68 1.47 16.14
N GLY A 159 -5.98 1.10 17.38
CA GLY A 159 -4.99 1.04 18.44
C GLY A 159 -3.85 0.08 18.12
N GLU A 160 -4.20 -1.09 17.57
CA GLU A 160 -3.24 -2.11 17.19
C GLU A 160 -2.40 -1.69 15.97
N TYR A 161 -3.02 -1.06 14.97
CA TYR A 161 -2.30 -0.46 13.85
C TYR A 161 -1.23 0.54 14.33
N TRP A 162 -1.58 1.48 15.21
CA TRP A 162 -0.61 2.46 15.72
C TRP A 162 0.46 1.81 16.59
N ARG A 163 0.12 0.75 17.34
CA ARG A 163 1.12 -0.03 18.09
C ARG A 163 2.17 -0.62 17.15
N MET A 164 1.76 -1.23 16.03
CA MET A 164 2.68 -1.79 15.04
C MET A 164 3.58 -0.72 14.40
N VAL A 165 3.01 0.45 14.07
CA VAL A 165 3.76 1.52 13.39
C VAL A 165 4.74 2.24 14.33
N GLU A 166 4.35 2.47 15.58
CA GLU A 166 5.15 3.25 16.54
C GLU A 166 6.12 2.40 17.37
N LYS A 167 5.68 1.20 17.78
CA LYS A 167 6.44 0.29 18.66
C LYS A 167 6.31 -1.14 18.15
N PRO A 168 6.88 -1.45 16.97
CA PRO A 168 6.82 -2.79 16.42
C PRO A 168 7.50 -3.78 17.37
N THR A 169 6.77 -4.83 17.72
CA THR A 169 7.31 -5.98 18.46
C THR A 169 7.67 -7.13 17.54
N GLU A 170 7.05 -7.18 16.36
CA GLU A 170 7.12 -8.26 15.37
C GLU A 170 7.06 -7.66 13.97
N GLU A 171 7.66 -8.34 12.99
CA GLU A 171 7.56 -7.96 11.57
C GLU A 171 6.22 -8.46 11.02
N ILE A 172 5.42 -7.57 10.40
CA ILE A 172 4.07 -7.87 9.87
C ILE A 172 3.96 -7.32 8.44
N GLU A 173 3.46 -8.18 7.53
CA GLU A 173 3.40 -7.98 6.07
C GLU A 173 2.01 -8.22 5.46
#